data_AF-A0A3N1L0G0-F1
#
_entry.id   AF-A0A3N1L0G0-F1
#
_cell.length_a   1.000
_cell.length_b   1.000
_cell.length_c   1.000
_cell.angle_alpha   90.00
_cell.angle_beta   90.00
_cell.angle_gamma   90.00
#
_symmetry.space_group_name_H-M   'P 1'
#
loop_
_entity.id
_entity.type
_entity.pdbx_description
1 polymer ?
#
loop_
_entity_poly.entity_id
_entity_poly.type
_entity_poly.pdbx_seq_one_letter_code
_entity_poly.pdbx_strand_id
1 'polypeptide(L)'
;MAVDNESQEFRGIAELDPADVFTDEISDRLGAYVYRLDDPRDGATFYVGKGRGNRVFQHQRMAAGGDPGLRYDRIRAIRAAGLEPRISIHRHGLSDETAHEVEAALIDAYGTGQLVNLVSGHGADRGMMGVLDIRAAYGATPADIRVPAILIKIEQQWHAGLTDDQLYERTRRYWACRPERRPVPPTHALAVARGVIREAYEIAYWEEYADTRQEVLDPSRVVVADRAAPVITARRGFIGKPVTNEVLRGALVGHSVRHVRFGSGNPIAYVGCGKPLAEARP
;
A
#
# COMPACT_ATOMS: atom_id res chain seq x y z
N MET A 1 41.19 45.16 29.81
CA MET A 1 40.56 44.83 28.51
C MET A 1 40.26 43.34 28.51
N ALA A 2 39.16 42.96 29.17
CA ALA A 2 38.51 41.67 29.00
C ALA A 2 37.21 42.01 28.27
N VAL A 3 36.98 41.37 27.11
CA VAL A 3 35.77 41.58 26.32
C VAL A 3 34.94 40.33 26.54
N ASP A 4 33.81 40.52 27.21
CA ASP A 4 32.84 39.48 27.53
C ASP A 4 32.28 38.85 26.25
N ASN A 5 32.31 37.53 26.22
CA ASN A 5 31.77 36.68 25.18
C ASN A 5 30.49 36.01 25.68
N GLU A 6 29.42 36.78 25.85
CA GLU A 6 28.08 36.25 26.12
C GLU A 6 27.01 37.15 25.47
N SER A 7 26.75 36.93 24.19
CA SER A 7 25.50 37.35 23.54
C SER A 7 25.37 36.78 22.12
N GLN A 8 25.39 35.46 21.97
CA GLN A 8 25.09 34.78 20.70
C GLN A 8 24.08 33.62 20.81
N GLU A 9 23.23 33.60 21.83
CA GLU A 9 22.12 32.65 21.90
C GLU A 9 20.82 33.40 22.24
N PHE A 10 20.17 34.07 21.28
CA PHE A 10 18.72 34.39 21.34
C PHE A 10 18.19 34.99 20.01
N ARG A 11 18.67 34.51 18.85
CA ARG A 11 18.04 34.80 17.55
C ARG A 11 17.32 33.56 17.03
N GLY A 12 16.11 33.32 17.51
CA GLY A 12 15.31 32.18 17.02
C GLY A 12 13.79 32.34 17.08
N ILE A 13 13.27 33.41 17.67
CA ILE A 13 11.82 33.53 17.95
C ILE A 13 11.20 34.87 17.53
N ALA A 14 12.00 35.85 17.10
CA ALA A 14 11.56 37.24 16.91
C ALA A 14 11.14 37.64 15.48
N GLU A 15 11.15 36.71 14.51
CA GLU A 15 10.80 36.97 13.10
C GLU A 15 9.78 35.96 12.54
N LEU A 16 8.79 35.58 13.34
CA LEU A 16 7.67 34.76 12.87
C LEU A 16 6.39 35.60 12.90
N ASP A 17 5.58 35.52 11.84
CA ASP A 17 4.23 36.07 11.84
C ASP A 17 3.48 35.42 13.04
N PRO A 18 2.86 36.21 13.94
CA PRO A 18 2.04 35.69 15.03
C PRO A 18 0.96 34.70 14.58
N ALA A 19 0.57 34.71 13.29
CA ALA A 19 -0.37 33.77 12.69
C ALA A 19 0.21 32.35 12.48
N ASP A 20 1.54 32.16 12.49
CA ASP A 20 2.22 30.91 12.13
C ASP A 20 2.89 30.19 13.32
N VAL A 21 2.48 30.53 14.56
CA VAL A 21 3.02 29.96 15.80
C VAL A 21 1.91 29.82 16.84
N PHE A 22 1.82 28.65 17.47
CA PHE A 22 1.12 28.44 18.72
C PHE A 22 1.94 28.98 19.88
N THR A 23 1.30 29.78 20.74
CA THR A 23 1.85 30.18 22.03
C THR A 23 2.08 28.95 22.92
N ASP A 24 2.86 29.11 23.99
CA ASP A 24 3.10 28.03 24.95
C ASP A 24 1.78 27.55 25.59
N GLU A 25 0.89 28.46 25.96
CA GLU A 25 -0.43 28.11 26.49
C GLU A 25 -1.26 27.28 25.50
N ILE A 26 -1.25 27.64 24.22
CA ILE A 26 -1.95 26.88 23.18
C ILE A 26 -1.28 25.52 22.98
N SER A 27 0.06 25.48 22.98
CA SER A 27 0.85 24.25 22.81
C SER A 27 0.61 23.24 23.93
N ASP A 28 0.53 23.72 25.17
CA ASP A 28 0.26 22.90 26.35
C ASP A 28 -1.15 22.29 26.29
N ARG A 29 -2.16 23.09 25.91
CA ARG A 29 -3.54 22.62 25.73
C ARG A 29 -3.71 21.70 24.52
N LEU A 30 -2.93 21.91 23.47
CA LEU A 30 -2.92 21.07 22.26
C LEU A 30 -2.41 19.66 22.55
N GLY A 31 -1.47 19.48 23.48
CA GLY A 31 -0.87 18.17 23.74
C GLY A 31 -0.31 17.51 22.48
N ALA A 32 -0.44 16.17 22.36
CA ALA A 32 -0.25 15.52 21.06
C ALA A 32 -1.48 15.75 20.17
N TYR A 33 -1.23 15.96 18.89
CA TYR A 33 -2.27 16.19 17.90
C TYR A 33 -1.94 15.50 16.58
N VAL A 34 -2.98 15.30 15.76
CA VAL A 34 -2.87 14.80 14.38
C VAL A 34 -3.42 15.85 13.43
N TYR A 35 -2.71 16.11 12.35
CA TYR A 35 -3.01 17.15 11.38
C TYR A 35 -2.88 16.64 9.95
N ARG A 36 -3.49 17.38 9.02
CA ARG A 36 -3.29 17.20 7.58
C ARG A 36 -2.91 18.51 6.90
N LEU A 37 -2.23 18.39 5.76
CA LEU A 37 -2.03 19.47 4.81
C LEU A 37 -2.83 19.16 3.54
N ASP A 38 -3.62 20.14 3.08
CA ASP A 38 -4.36 20.06 1.84
C ASP A 38 -4.05 21.19 0.87
N ASP A 39 -4.11 20.87 -0.42
CA ASP A 39 -3.93 21.82 -1.50
C ASP A 39 -5.23 22.63 -1.66
N PRO A 40 -5.21 23.96 -1.47
CA PRO A 40 -6.43 24.76 -1.52
C PRO A 40 -7.07 24.82 -2.92
N ARG A 41 -6.35 24.45 -3.98
CA ARG A 41 -6.82 24.53 -5.38
C ARG A 41 -7.81 23.43 -5.72
N ASP A 42 -7.63 22.23 -5.17
CA ASP A 42 -8.44 21.04 -5.45
C ASP A 42 -8.96 20.34 -4.18
N GLY A 43 -8.54 20.78 -2.98
CA GLY A 43 -8.87 20.15 -1.71
C GLY A 43 -8.12 18.85 -1.42
N ALA A 44 -7.16 18.47 -2.28
CA ALA A 44 -6.41 17.24 -2.19
C ALA A 44 -5.56 17.19 -0.91
N THR A 45 -5.75 16.15 -0.11
CA THR A 45 -4.87 15.91 1.04
C THR A 45 -3.57 15.28 0.54
N PHE A 46 -2.44 15.93 0.82
CA PHE A 46 -1.13 15.44 0.37
C PHE A 46 -0.21 15.04 1.52
N TYR A 47 -0.53 15.42 2.77
CA TYR A 47 0.24 15.06 3.96
C TYR A 47 -0.69 14.83 5.16
N VAL A 48 -0.41 13.80 5.95
CA VAL A 48 -1.02 13.54 7.26
C VAL A 48 0.12 13.23 8.22
N GLY A 49 0.11 13.87 9.41
CA GLY A 49 1.12 13.59 10.42
C GLY A 49 0.69 13.94 11.83
N LYS A 50 1.44 13.48 12.82
CA LYS A 50 1.28 13.86 14.23
C LYS A 50 2.34 14.83 14.72
N GLY A 51 2.01 15.62 15.75
CA GLY A 51 2.92 16.59 16.34
C GLY A 51 2.58 17.06 17.74
N ARG A 52 3.47 17.90 18.26
CA ARG A 52 3.34 18.65 19.52
C ARG A 52 3.86 20.07 19.28
N GLY A 53 3.32 21.02 20.03
CA GLY A 53 3.63 22.45 19.88
C GLY A 53 3.63 22.89 18.41
N ASN A 54 4.70 23.54 17.98
CA ASN A 54 4.80 24.16 16.64
C ASN A 54 5.26 23.24 15.51
N ARG A 55 5.23 21.91 15.68
CA ARG A 55 5.67 20.94 14.64
C ARG A 55 4.89 21.11 13.34
N VAL A 56 3.59 21.39 13.40
CA VAL A 56 2.76 21.56 12.19
C VAL A 56 3.29 22.63 11.23
N PHE A 57 3.88 23.70 11.76
CA PHE A 57 4.47 24.79 11.00
C PHE A 57 5.91 24.50 10.52
N GLN A 58 6.56 23.42 10.99
CA GLN A 58 7.91 23.08 10.54
C GLN A 58 7.96 22.71 9.05
N HIS A 59 6.88 22.15 8.49
CA HIS A 59 6.84 21.82 7.06
C HIS A 59 6.84 23.06 6.17
N GLN A 60 6.15 24.12 6.57
CA GLN A 60 6.17 25.41 5.89
C GLN A 60 7.57 26.03 5.91
N ARG A 61 8.31 25.85 7.01
CA ARG A 61 9.69 26.33 7.21
C ARG A 61 10.71 25.55 6.38
N MET A 62 10.63 24.22 6.37
CA MET A 62 11.58 23.36 5.65
C MET A 62 11.44 23.44 4.12
N ALA A 63 10.22 23.72 3.61
CA ALA A 63 10.01 23.94 2.17
C ALA A 63 10.77 25.16 1.62
N ALA A 64 11.04 26.17 2.46
CA ALA A 64 11.82 27.35 2.10
C ALA A 64 13.33 27.08 2.03
N GLY A 65 13.82 26.06 2.75
CA GLY A 65 15.24 25.70 2.83
C GLY A 65 15.76 24.79 1.71
N GLY A 66 14.92 24.42 0.74
CA GLY A 66 15.35 23.60 -0.42
C GLY A 66 15.49 22.09 -0.14
N ASP A 67 14.95 21.58 0.97
CA ASP A 67 14.98 20.15 1.30
C ASP A 67 14.26 19.31 0.21
N PRO A 68 14.90 18.28 -0.39
CA PRO A 68 14.28 17.44 -1.40
C PRO A 68 13.25 16.48 -0.80
N GLY A 69 12.08 16.39 -1.42
CA GLY A 69 11.03 15.44 -1.04
C GLY A 69 9.67 15.82 -1.62
N LEU A 70 8.90 14.81 -2.03
CA LEU A 70 7.60 14.98 -2.72
C LEU A 70 6.62 15.90 -1.98
N ARG A 71 6.65 15.91 -0.63
CA ARG A 71 5.88 16.86 0.20
C ARG A 71 6.26 18.32 -0.02
N TYR A 72 7.54 18.61 -0.12
CA TYR A 72 8.04 19.97 -0.28
C TYR A 72 7.83 20.47 -1.71
N ASP A 73 7.92 19.58 -2.70
CA ASP A 73 7.55 19.91 -4.09
C ASP A 73 6.10 20.36 -4.20
N ARG A 74 5.17 19.65 -3.52
CA ARG A 74 3.75 20.03 -3.50
C ARG A 74 3.55 21.40 -2.83
N ILE A 75 4.20 21.65 -1.69
CA ILE A 75 4.14 22.96 -1.00
C ILE A 75 4.70 24.08 -1.91
N ARG A 76 5.84 23.86 -2.56
CA ARG A 76 6.43 24.82 -3.51
C ARG A 76 5.47 25.11 -4.68
N ALA A 77 4.82 24.09 -5.23
CA ALA A 77 3.85 24.24 -6.31
C ALA A 77 2.58 25.01 -5.90
N ILE A 78 2.17 24.93 -4.64
CA ILE A 78 1.06 25.72 -4.08
C ILE A 78 1.50 27.19 -3.93
N ARG A 79 2.70 27.42 -3.36
CA ARG A 79 3.28 28.75 -3.18
C ARG A 79 3.56 29.49 -4.48
N ALA A 80 4.03 28.78 -5.51
CA ALA A 80 4.22 29.34 -6.85
C ALA A 80 2.91 29.86 -7.48
N ALA A 81 1.75 29.39 -7.01
CA ALA A 81 0.44 29.90 -7.40
C ALA A 81 -0.06 31.05 -6.51
N GLY A 82 0.77 31.58 -5.59
CA GLY A 82 0.39 32.65 -4.66
C GLY A 82 -0.53 32.19 -3.52
N LEU A 83 -0.56 30.89 -3.22
CA LEU A 83 -1.39 30.29 -2.18
C LEU A 83 -0.53 29.63 -1.10
N GLU A 84 -1.11 29.34 0.07
CA GLU A 84 -0.47 28.52 1.11
C GLU A 84 -1.24 27.20 1.31
N PRO A 85 -0.55 26.10 1.65
CA PRO A 85 -1.23 24.86 2.04
C PRO A 85 -2.15 25.10 3.24
N ARG A 86 -3.35 24.51 3.21
CA ARG A 86 -4.24 24.57 4.38
C ARG A 86 -3.83 23.54 5.41
N ILE A 87 -3.69 24.00 6.64
CA ILE A 87 -3.42 23.16 7.81
C ILE A 87 -4.76 22.89 8.50
N SER A 88 -5.07 21.62 8.74
CA SER A 88 -6.23 21.21 9.56
C SER A 88 -5.78 20.30 10.70
N ILE A 89 -6.07 20.67 11.95
CA ILE A 89 -5.93 19.79 13.12
C ILE A 89 -7.18 18.92 13.19
N HIS A 90 -7.02 17.59 13.09
CA HIS A 90 -8.14 16.64 13.17
C HIS A 90 -8.52 16.32 14.60
N ARG A 91 -7.52 16.11 15.46
CA ARG A 91 -7.67 15.80 16.89
C ARG A 91 -6.48 16.36 17.65
N HIS A 92 -6.71 16.81 18.88
CA HIS A 92 -5.71 17.34 19.80
C HIS A 92 -6.03 16.92 21.23
N GLY A 93 -5.12 17.17 22.16
CA GLY A 93 -5.21 16.74 23.56
C GLY A 93 -4.98 15.24 23.74
N LEU A 94 -4.28 14.60 22.79
CA LEU A 94 -4.09 13.16 22.77
C LEU A 94 -2.84 12.73 23.57
N SER A 95 -2.80 11.44 23.94
CA SER A 95 -1.53 10.76 24.22
C SER A 95 -0.77 10.49 22.91
N ASP A 96 0.54 10.26 22.97
CA ASP A 96 1.33 9.92 21.77
C ASP A 96 0.86 8.63 21.11
N GLU A 97 0.44 7.64 21.91
CA GLU A 97 -0.10 6.36 21.44
C GLU A 97 -1.41 6.55 20.70
N THR A 98 -2.32 7.37 21.25
CA THR A 98 -3.61 7.67 20.60
C THR A 98 -3.39 8.48 19.32
N ALA A 99 -2.49 9.46 19.35
CA ALA A 99 -2.13 10.23 18.16
C ALA A 99 -1.53 9.34 17.07
N HIS A 100 -0.79 8.29 17.44
CA HIS A 100 -0.26 7.32 16.49
C HIS A 100 -1.36 6.51 15.79
N GLU A 101 -2.33 5.96 16.53
CA GLU A 101 -3.45 5.21 15.93
C GLU A 101 -4.34 6.12 15.04
N VAL A 102 -4.57 7.36 15.45
CA VAL A 102 -5.34 8.34 14.66
C VAL A 102 -4.60 8.75 13.38
N GLU A 103 -3.28 8.95 13.47
CA GLU A 103 -2.43 9.22 12.30
C GLU A 103 -2.50 8.07 11.29
N ALA A 104 -2.33 6.83 11.77
CA ALA A 104 -2.43 5.64 10.91
C ALA A 104 -3.80 5.54 10.21
N ALA A 105 -4.89 5.74 10.94
CA ALA A 105 -6.24 5.68 10.38
C ALA A 105 -6.51 6.78 9.33
N LEU A 106 -5.99 7.99 9.52
CA LEU A 106 -6.12 9.08 8.53
C LEU A 106 -5.23 8.85 7.32
N ILE A 107 -4.03 8.29 7.50
CA ILE A 107 -3.19 7.86 6.37
C ILE A 107 -3.92 6.80 5.55
N ASP A 108 -4.54 5.81 6.18
CA ASP A 108 -5.32 4.79 5.49
C ASP A 108 -6.51 5.39 4.72
N ALA A 109 -7.20 6.38 5.29
CA ALA A 109 -8.35 7.03 4.68
C ALA A 109 -7.99 7.90 3.47
N TYR A 110 -6.84 8.58 3.48
CA TYR A 110 -6.42 9.50 2.43
C TYR A 110 -5.32 8.95 1.50
N GLY A 111 -4.71 7.81 1.84
CA GLY A 111 -3.50 7.27 1.20
C GLY A 111 -3.68 6.64 -0.17
N THR A 112 -4.89 6.56 -0.69
CA THR A 112 -5.20 5.84 -1.95
C THR A 112 -4.83 6.60 -3.23
N GLY A 113 -4.00 7.65 -3.19
CA GLY A 113 -3.50 8.26 -4.43
C GLY A 113 -2.64 9.53 -4.34
N GLN A 114 -2.59 10.23 -3.20
CA GLN A 114 -1.95 11.56 -3.14
C GLN A 114 -1.06 11.82 -1.90
N LEU A 115 -1.02 10.90 -0.94
CA LEU A 115 -0.16 11.06 0.23
C LEU A 115 1.29 10.70 -0.10
N VAL A 116 2.16 11.69 0.07
CA VAL A 116 3.61 11.56 -0.13
C VAL A 116 4.34 10.95 1.08
N ASN A 117 3.63 10.65 2.17
CA ASN A 117 4.16 10.11 3.43
C ASN A 117 4.34 8.59 3.43
N LEU A 118 4.64 7.99 2.28
CA LEU A 118 4.83 6.54 2.14
C LEU A 118 6.13 6.06 2.82
N VAL A 119 6.17 6.11 4.15
CA VAL A 119 6.83 5.09 4.96
C VAL A 119 5.72 4.14 5.40
N SER A 120 5.33 3.24 4.50
CA SER A 120 4.42 2.13 4.77
C SER A 120 5.11 1.13 5.70
N GLY A 121 5.18 1.44 7.00
CA GLY A 121 5.89 0.62 7.97
C GLY A 121 5.20 0.44 9.32
N HIS A 122 4.10 1.13 9.60
CA HIS A 122 3.49 1.11 10.93
C HIS A 122 2.04 0.66 10.86
N GLY A 123 1.74 -0.47 11.52
CA GLY A 123 0.37 -0.97 11.68
C GLY A 123 -0.19 -1.80 10.54
N ALA A 124 0.61 -2.32 9.60
CA ALA A 124 0.11 -3.11 8.46
C ALA A 124 -0.82 -4.29 8.86
N ASP A 125 -0.65 -4.82 10.07
CA ASP A 125 -1.46 -5.92 10.62
C ASP A 125 -2.81 -5.46 11.22
N ARG A 126 -2.98 -4.16 11.50
CA ARG A 126 -4.15 -3.55 12.16
C ARG A 126 -4.74 -2.33 11.44
N GLY A 127 -4.15 -1.91 10.32
CA GLY A 127 -4.63 -0.79 9.52
C GLY A 127 -5.90 -1.13 8.75
N MET A 128 -6.23 -0.33 7.74
CA MET A 128 -7.48 -0.50 6.98
C MET A 128 -7.57 -1.90 6.34
N MET A 129 -8.59 -2.61 6.78
CA MET A 129 -8.92 -3.97 6.39
C MET A 129 -10.39 -4.00 5.97
N GLY A 130 -10.68 -4.63 4.83
CA GLY A 130 -12.05 -4.89 4.44
C GLY A 130 -12.73 -5.85 5.43
N VAL A 131 -14.06 -5.87 5.46
CA VAL A 131 -14.82 -6.78 6.35
C VAL A 131 -14.42 -8.25 6.14
N LEU A 132 -14.15 -8.65 4.89
CA LEU A 132 -13.65 -9.99 4.58
C LEU A 132 -12.25 -10.26 5.15
N ASP A 133 -11.37 -9.25 5.19
CA ASP A 133 -10.01 -9.37 5.75
C ASP A 133 -10.08 -9.60 7.25
N ILE A 134 -10.90 -8.82 7.95
CA ILE A 134 -11.13 -8.94 9.39
C ILE A 134 -11.72 -10.32 9.70
N ARG A 135 -12.78 -10.72 8.98
CA ARG A 135 -13.37 -12.06 9.11
C ARG A 135 -12.33 -13.14 8.89
N ALA A 136 -11.46 -12.99 7.91
CA ALA A 136 -10.46 -14.01 7.65
C ALA A 136 -9.29 -14.00 8.66
N ALA A 137 -8.90 -12.81 9.14
CA ALA A 137 -7.84 -12.67 10.12
C ALA A 137 -8.24 -13.23 11.49
N TYR A 138 -9.51 -13.05 11.89
CA TYR A 138 -9.99 -13.41 13.22
C TYR A 138 -10.96 -14.60 13.25
N GLY A 139 -11.47 -15.06 12.10
CA GLY A 139 -12.49 -16.10 12.04
C GLY A 139 -12.48 -16.93 10.76
N ALA A 140 -11.40 -16.93 9.96
CA ALA A 140 -11.40 -17.69 8.72
C ALA A 140 -11.58 -19.19 8.97
N THR A 141 -12.56 -19.76 8.30
CA THR A 141 -12.54 -21.18 7.98
C THR A 141 -11.49 -21.41 6.87
N PRO A 142 -10.61 -22.41 7.00
CA PRO A 142 -9.70 -22.79 5.92
C PRO A 142 -10.47 -23.10 4.63
N ALA A 143 -9.97 -22.60 3.50
CA ALA A 143 -10.55 -22.91 2.19
C ALA A 143 -10.39 -24.39 1.87
N ASP A 144 -11.48 -25.06 1.50
CA ASP A 144 -11.45 -26.44 1.03
C ASP A 144 -11.33 -26.47 -0.50
N ILE A 145 -10.08 -26.53 -0.98
CA ILE A 145 -9.76 -26.46 -2.40
C ILE A 145 -9.81 -27.86 -3.01
N ARG A 146 -10.99 -28.26 -3.51
CA ARG A 146 -11.24 -29.57 -4.12
C ARG A 146 -11.02 -29.63 -5.64
N VAL A 147 -10.43 -28.58 -6.22
CA VAL A 147 -10.13 -28.47 -7.64
C VAL A 147 -8.62 -28.29 -7.86
N PRO A 148 -8.05 -28.77 -8.97
CA PRO A 148 -6.67 -28.46 -9.34
C PRO A 148 -6.52 -26.95 -9.55
N ALA A 149 -5.79 -26.28 -8.68
CA ALA A 149 -5.75 -24.83 -8.61
C ALA A 149 -4.31 -24.29 -8.52
N ILE A 150 -4.07 -23.19 -9.22
CA ILE A 150 -2.92 -22.30 -8.98
C ILE A 150 -3.38 -21.17 -8.07
N LEU A 151 -2.66 -20.94 -6.97
CA LEU A 151 -2.89 -19.82 -6.07
C LEU A 151 -1.87 -18.73 -6.38
N ILE A 152 -2.34 -17.51 -6.55
CA ILE A 152 -1.55 -16.39 -7.03
C ILE A 152 -1.65 -15.25 -6.02
N LYS A 153 -0.54 -14.98 -5.33
CA LYS A 153 -0.44 -13.86 -4.38
C LYS A 153 -0.22 -12.55 -5.12
N ILE A 154 -1.13 -11.61 -4.90
CA ILE A 154 -1.07 -10.25 -5.47
C ILE A 154 -0.80 -9.19 -4.39
N GLU A 155 -0.10 -9.53 -3.31
CA GLU A 155 0.08 -8.68 -2.12
C GLU A 155 0.55 -7.26 -2.46
N GLN A 156 1.53 -7.13 -3.37
CA GLN A 156 2.08 -5.82 -3.77
C GLN A 156 1.15 -4.99 -4.67
N GLN A 157 0.09 -5.60 -5.18
CA GLN A 157 -0.86 -4.99 -6.11
C GLN A 157 -2.28 -4.92 -5.52
N TRP A 158 -2.45 -5.38 -4.28
CA TRP A 158 -3.75 -5.51 -3.62
C TRP A 158 -4.12 -4.27 -2.81
N HIS A 159 -5.34 -3.79 -3.00
CA HIS A 159 -6.04 -2.89 -2.08
C HIS A 159 -7.54 -3.18 -2.16
N ALA A 160 -8.30 -2.77 -1.13
CA ALA A 160 -9.73 -3.08 -1.05
C ALA A 160 -10.60 -2.41 -2.13
N GLY A 161 -10.12 -1.31 -2.72
CA GLY A 161 -10.84 -0.55 -3.74
C GLY A 161 -10.64 -1.04 -5.19
N LEU A 162 -10.09 -2.24 -5.39
CA LEU A 162 -9.94 -2.80 -6.75
C LEU A 162 -11.31 -3.17 -7.33
N THR A 163 -11.52 -2.83 -8.60
CA THR A 163 -12.65 -3.37 -9.36
C THR A 163 -12.42 -4.84 -9.72
N ASP A 164 -13.48 -5.55 -10.09
CA ASP A 164 -13.38 -6.95 -10.53
C ASP A 164 -12.42 -7.12 -11.71
N ASP A 165 -12.46 -6.20 -12.69
CA ASP A 165 -11.55 -6.18 -13.83
C ASP A 165 -10.10 -5.95 -13.41
N GLN A 166 -9.87 -5.03 -12.48
CA GLN A 166 -8.54 -4.72 -11.94
C GLN A 166 -7.96 -5.89 -11.15
N LEU A 167 -8.79 -6.59 -10.38
CA LEU A 167 -8.42 -7.79 -9.63
C LEU A 167 -8.08 -8.94 -10.58
N TYR A 168 -8.93 -9.19 -11.57
CA TYR A 168 -8.70 -10.19 -12.60
C TYR A 168 -7.39 -9.89 -13.34
N GLU A 169 -7.20 -8.64 -13.76
CA GLU A 169 -6.02 -8.20 -14.46
C GLU A 169 -4.73 -8.52 -13.67
N ARG A 170 -4.68 -8.11 -12.40
CA ARG A 170 -3.54 -8.38 -11.51
C ARG A 170 -3.29 -9.86 -11.32
N THR A 171 -4.34 -10.66 -11.29
CA THR A 171 -4.27 -12.11 -11.07
C THR A 171 -3.86 -12.87 -12.32
N ARG A 172 -4.21 -12.39 -13.52
CA ARG A 172 -4.15 -13.23 -14.71
C ARG A 172 -2.80 -13.33 -15.39
N ARG A 173 -1.88 -12.37 -15.24
CA ARG A 173 -0.66 -12.32 -16.08
C ARG A 173 0.63 -11.86 -15.42
N TYR A 174 1.71 -12.17 -16.16
CA TYR A 174 3.15 -11.98 -15.90
C TYR A 174 3.77 -12.87 -14.82
N TRP A 175 3.23 -14.07 -14.65
CA TRP A 175 3.69 -15.02 -13.65
C TRP A 175 4.87 -15.85 -14.14
N ALA A 176 5.89 -16.01 -13.29
CA ALA A 176 6.93 -17.01 -13.52
C ALA A 176 6.40 -18.38 -13.07
N CYS A 177 5.64 -19.02 -13.94
CA CYS A 177 5.12 -20.37 -13.71
C CYS A 177 5.22 -21.23 -14.97
N ARG A 178 5.13 -22.55 -14.76
CA ARG A 178 5.08 -23.59 -15.80
C ARG A 178 3.97 -24.58 -15.46
N PRO A 179 2.69 -24.18 -15.54
CA PRO A 179 1.54 -25.03 -15.22
C PRO A 179 1.53 -26.33 -16.03
N GLU A 180 2.06 -26.31 -17.25
CA GLU A 180 2.19 -27.47 -18.14
C GLU A 180 3.12 -28.57 -17.60
N ARG A 181 4.01 -28.27 -16.64
CA ARG A 181 4.90 -29.25 -16.00
C ARG A 181 4.24 -30.02 -14.85
N ARG A 182 2.99 -29.69 -14.51
CA ARG A 182 2.26 -30.36 -13.44
C ARG A 182 1.59 -31.64 -13.98
N PRO A 183 1.63 -32.76 -13.22
CA PRO A 183 0.90 -33.97 -13.60
C PRO A 183 -0.59 -33.74 -13.84
N VAL A 184 -1.20 -32.88 -13.02
CA VAL A 184 -2.56 -32.40 -13.23
C VAL A 184 -2.50 -30.89 -13.46
N PRO A 185 -2.76 -30.41 -14.69
CA PRO A 185 -2.78 -28.99 -14.97
C PRO A 185 -3.82 -28.26 -14.09
N PRO A 186 -3.49 -27.06 -13.58
CA PRO A 186 -4.47 -26.25 -12.86
C PRO A 186 -5.63 -25.88 -13.80
N THR A 187 -6.85 -26.14 -13.34
CA THR A 187 -8.10 -25.74 -14.02
C THR A 187 -8.64 -24.43 -13.46
N HIS A 188 -8.19 -24.04 -12.26
CA HIS A 188 -8.64 -22.83 -11.58
C HIS A 188 -7.46 -21.97 -11.15
N ALA A 189 -7.65 -20.65 -11.19
CA ALA A 189 -6.72 -19.68 -10.61
C ALA A 189 -7.41 -18.97 -9.44
N LEU A 190 -6.74 -18.93 -8.28
CA LEU A 190 -7.25 -18.27 -7.08
C LEU A 190 -6.42 -17.03 -6.81
N ALA A 191 -7.08 -15.86 -6.84
CA ALA A 191 -6.47 -14.60 -6.45
C ALA A 191 -6.33 -14.58 -4.92
N VAL A 192 -5.11 -14.42 -4.41
CA VAL A 192 -4.83 -14.44 -2.97
C VAL A 192 -4.22 -13.12 -2.54
N ALA A 193 -4.77 -12.53 -1.47
CA ALA A 193 -4.13 -11.41 -0.78
C ALA A 193 -4.44 -11.43 0.71
N ARG A 194 -3.46 -11.09 1.54
CA ARG A 194 -3.50 -11.15 3.01
C ARG A 194 -3.91 -12.54 3.54
N GLY A 195 -3.57 -13.59 2.80
CA GLY A 195 -3.89 -14.99 3.15
C GLY A 195 -5.35 -15.40 2.94
N VAL A 196 -6.11 -14.64 2.14
CA VAL A 196 -7.53 -14.87 1.81
C VAL A 196 -7.69 -14.99 0.30
N ILE A 197 -8.60 -15.87 -0.14
CA ILE A 197 -9.01 -15.93 -1.56
C ILE A 197 -9.95 -14.76 -1.85
N ARG A 198 -9.57 -13.91 -2.80
CA ARG A 198 -10.30 -12.71 -3.24
C ARG A 198 -11.30 -13.02 -4.34
N GLU A 199 -10.90 -13.88 -5.26
CA GLU A 199 -11.75 -14.40 -6.31
C GLU A 199 -11.17 -15.72 -6.82
N ALA A 200 -12.03 -16.54 -7.42
CA ALA A 200 -11.67 -17.76 -8.11
C ALA A 200 -12.07 -17.65 -9.59
N TYR A 201 -11.17 -18.06 -10.47
CA TYR A 201 -11.36 -18.05 -11.91
C TYR A 201 -11.24 -19.45 -12.49
N GLU A 202 -12.14 -19.82 -13.39
CA GLU A 202 -12.02 -20.98 -14.27
C GLU A 202 -11.08 -20.62 -15.42
N ILE A 203 -10.01 -21.39 -15.60
CA ILE A 203 -9.00 -21.16 -16.64
C ILE A 203 -9.51 -21.77 -17.94
N ALA A 204 -9.66 -20.95 -18.98
CA ALA A 204 -9.98 -21.40 -20.32
C ALA A 204 -8.72 -21.85 -21.08
N TYR A 205 -7.67 -21.02 -21.06
CA TYR A 205 -6.38 -21.33 -21.67
C TYR A 205 -5.25 -20.47 -21.10
N TRP A 206 -4.02 -20.89 -21.39
CA TRP A 206 -2.79 -20.21 -20.98
C TRP A 206 -2.20 -19.38 -22.12
N GLU A 207 -1.65 -18.22 -21.77
CA GLU A 207 -0.91 -17.31 -22.65
C GLU A 207 0.56 -17.29 -22.24
N GLU A 208 1.44 -17.12 -23.23
CA GLU A 208 2.89 -16.97 -23.05
C GLU A 208 3.32 -15.55 -23.41
N TYR A 209 4.09 -14.93 -22.51
CA TYR A 209 4.72 -13.64 -22.72
C TYR A 209 6.23 -13.86 -22.81
N ALA A 210 6.75 -13.93 -24.03
CA ALA A 210 8.15 -14.22 -24.29
C ALA A 210 9.08 -13.09 -23.79
N ASP A 211 8.65 -11.84 -23.93
CA ASP A 211 9.38 -10.66 -23.47
C ASP A 211 8.45 -9.65 -22.79
N THR A 212 8.47 -9.62 -21.46
CA THR A 212 7.66 -8.68 -20.67
C THR A 212 8.03 -7.21 -20.86
N ARG A 213 9.17 -6.89 -21.50
CA ARG A 213 9.55 -5.49 -21.76
C ARG A 213 8.79 -4.89 -22.94
N GLN A 214 8.23 -5.74 -23.80
CA GLN A 214 7.41 -5.32 -24.93
C GLN A 214 5.94 -5.16 -24.54
N GLU A 215 5.59 -5.60 -23.34
CA GLU A 215 4.23 -5.55 -22.83
C GLU A 215 3.92 -4.16 -22.25
N VAL A 216 2.82 -3.58 -22.71
CA VAL A 216 2.24 -2.40 -22.06
C VAL A 216 1.55 -2.86 -20.79
N LEU A 217 2.10 -2.48 -19.64
CA LEU A 217 1.46 -2.75 -18.35
C LEU A 217 0.12 -2.01 -18.27
N ASP A 218 -0.90 -2.70 -17.75
CA ASP A 218 -2.18 -2.08 -17.46
C ASP A 218 -1.97 -0.86 -16.55
N PRO A 219 -2.48 0.33 -16.92
CA PRO A 219 -2.22 1.58 -16.20
C PRO A 219 -2.77 1.59 -14.78
N SER A 220 -3.69 0.68 -14.44
CA SER A 220 -4.18 0.53 -13.08
C SER A 220 -3.16 -0.12 -12.14
N ARG A 221 -2.11 -0.80 -12.65
CA ARG A 221 -1.13 -1.51 -11.82
C ARG A 221 -0.23 -0.53 -11.06
N VAL A 222 0.11 -0.89 -9.82
CA VAL A 222 1.02 -0.11 -8.98
C VAL A 222 2.45 -0.31 -9.48
N VAL A 223 3.15 0.78 -9.78
CA VAL A 223 4.58 0.74 -10.10
C VAL A 223 5.36 0.45 -8.83
N VAL A 224 5.85 -0.78 -8.68
CA VAL A 224 6.71 -1.16 -7.56
C VAL A 224 8.14 -0.79 -7.94
N ALA A 225 8.65 0.30 -7.37
CA ALA A 225 10.06 0.68 -7.51
C ALA A 225 10.97 -0.40 -6.87
N ASP A 226 12.18 -0.55 -7.41
CA ASP A 226 13.24 -1.44 -6.92
C ASP A 226 13.09 -2.96 -7.10
N ARG A 227 12.98 -3.38 -8.37
CA ARG A 227 13.70 -4.60 -8.78
C ARG A 227 14.49 -4.31 -10.04
N ALA A 228 15.78 -4.61 -10.02
CA ALA A 228 16.59 -4.70 -11.23
C ALA A 228 15.78 -5.45 -12.29
N ALA A 229 15.68 -4.89 -13.50
CA ALA A 229 14.85 -5.43 -14.56
C ALA A 229 15.14 -6.94 -14.67
N PRO A 230 14.14 -7.81 -14.41
CA PRO A 230 14.40 -9.23 -14.37
C PRO A 230 15.04 -9.66 -15.71
N VAL A 231 16.00 -10.58 -15.63
CA VAL A 231 16.50 -11.30 -16.80
C VAL A 231 15.28 -11.85 -17.54
N ILE A 232 15.30 -11.70 -18.88
CA ILE A 232 14.21 -12.18 -19.75
C ILE A 232 13.93 -13.64 -19.37
N THR A 233 12.77 -13.85 -18.80
CA THR A 233 12.27 -15.17 -18.43
C THR A 233 10.83 -15.17 -18.89
N ALA A 234 10.52 -16.03 -19.86
CA ALA A 234 9.18 -16.17 -20.40
C ALA A 234 8.19 -16.27 -19.24
N ARG A 235 7.17 -15.41 -19.28
CA ARG A 235 6.09 -15.40 -18.29
C ARG A 235 4.87 -16.10 -18.85
N ARG A 236 3.96 -16.43 -17.96
CA ARG A 236 2.67 -17.00 -18.28
C ARG A 236 1.55 -16.15 -17.73
N GLY A 237 0.43 -16.18 -18.42
CA GLY A 237 -0.84 -15.74 -17.90
C GLY A 237 -1.93 -16.69 -18.32
N PHE A 238 -3.13 -16.46 -17.81
CA PHE A 238 -4.30 -17.21 -18.23
C PHE A 238 -5.39 -16.26 -18.73
N ILE A 239 -6.26 -16.81 -19.56
CA ILE A 239 -7.56 -16.26 -19.85
C ILE A 239 -8.58 -17.14 -19.15
N GLY A 240 -9.50 -16.51 -18.42
CA GLY A 240 -10.52 -17.20 -17.66
C GLY A 240 -11.72 -16.32 -17.36
N LYS A 241 -12.69 -16.91 -16.68
CA LYS A 241 -13.88 -16.22 -16.17
C LYS A 241 -14.05 -16.52 -14.68
N PRO A 242 -14.69 -15.64 -13.90
CA PRO A 242 -15.04 -15.96 -12.52
C PRO A 242 -15.81 -17.29 -12.44
N VAL A 243 -15.53 -18.09 -11.42
CA VAL A 243 -16.24 -19.35 -11.18
C VAL A 243 -17.74 -19.08 -11.07
N THR A 244 -18.53 -19.72 -11.92
CA THR A 244 -20.00 -19.51 -11.96
C THR A 244 -20.75 -20.44 -11.00
N ASN A 245 -20.14 -21.56 -10.63
CA ASN A 245 -20.70 -22.48 -9.65
C ASN A 245 -20.69 -21.84 -8.25
N GLU A 246 -21.86 -21.45 -7.76
CA GLU A 246 -22.02 -20.74 -6.48
C GLU A 246 -21.53 -21.54 -5.28
N VAL A 247 -21.70 -22.87 -5.30
CA VAL A 247 -21.26 -23.74 -4.20
C VAL A 247 -19.74 -23.76 -4.11
N LEU A 248 -19.07 -23.95 -5.25
CA LEU A 248 -17.61 -23.94 -5.33
C LEU A 248 -17.05 -22.54 -5.00
N ARG A 249 -17.62 -21.49 -5.60
CA ARG A 249 -17.18 -20.11 -5.34
C ARG A 249 -17.37 -19.72 -3.88
N GLY A 250 -18.49 -20.09 -3.26
CA GLY A 250 -18.78 -19.85 -1.85
C GLY A 250 -17.83 -20.58 -0.90
N ALA A 251 -17.35 -21.78 -1.26
CA ALA A 251 -16.35 -22.53 -0.49
C ALA A 251 -14.92 -21.99 -0.64
N LEU A 252 -14.65 -21.16 -1.65
CA LEU A 252 -13.34 -20.61 -1.96
C LEU A 252 -13.22 -19.14 -1.52
N VAL A 253 -14.07 -18.27 -2.07
CA VAL A 253 -13.97 -16.81 -1.88
C VAL A 253 -14.20 -16.45 -0.42
N GLY A 254 -13.37 -15.56 0.11
CA GLY A 254 -13.41 -15.13 1.52
C GLY A 254 -12.80 -16.12 2.52
N HIS A 255 -12.42 -17.33 2.10
CA HIS A 255 -11.82 -18.34 2.96
C HIS A 255 -10.30 -18.22 3.03
N SER A 256 -9.70 -18.72 4.11
CA SER A 256 -8.26 -18.61 4.33
C SER A 256 -7.45 -19.69 3.64
N VAL A 257 -6.34 -19.27 3.05
CA VAL A 257 -5.31 -20.14 2.47
C VAL A 257 -3.99 -20.07 3.26
N ARG A 258 -4.01 -19.61 4.52
CA ARG A 258 -2.81 -19.56 5.38
C ARG A 258 -2.20 -20.94 5.63
N HIS A 259 -3.00 -22.01 5.51
CA HIS A 259 -2.55 -23.40 5.58
C HIS A 259 -1.79 -23.84 4.31
N VAL A 260 -1.94 -23.14 3.19
CA VAL A 260 -1.25 -23.44 1.94
C VAL A 260 0.18 -22.87 1.98
N ARG A 261 1.17 -23.74 1.76
CA ARG A 261 2.58 -23.34 1.76
C ARG A 261 2.96 -22.75 0.40
N PHE A 262 3.49 -21.53 0.43
CA PHE A 262 4.13 -20.87 -0.71
C PHE A 262 5.66 -21.04 -0.60
N GLY A 263 6.35 -21.08 -1.74
CA GLY A 263 7.82 -21.04 -1.74
C GLY A 263 8.33 -19.71 -1.22
N SER A 264 9.52 -19.69 -0.59
CA SER A 264 10.13 -18.45 -0.12
C SER A 264 10.28 -17.46 -1.29
N GLY A 265 9.71 -16.26 -1.14
CA GLY A 265 9.70 -15.22 -2.18
C GLY A 265 8.88 -15.54 -3.44
N ASN A 266 8.22 -16.70 -3.54
CA ASN A 266 7.43 -17.09 -4.69
C ASN A 266 5.94 -16.78 -4.45
N PRO A 267 5.31 -15.91 -5.27
CA PRO A 267 3.88 -15.59 -5.13
C PRO A 267 2.95 -16.74 -5.53
N ILE A 268 3.48 -17.87 -6.01
CA ILE A 268 2.68 -18.95 -6.59
C ILE A 268 2.72 -20.21 -5.73
N ALA A 269 1.56 -20.82 -5.53
CA ALA A 269 1.39 -22.16 -5.00
C ALA A 269 0.44 -22.98 -5.87
N TYR A 270 0.42 -24.29 -5.66
CA TYR A 270 -0.47 -25.20 -6.39
C TYR A 270 -1.11 -26.18 -5.41
N VAL A 271 -2.40 -26.44 -5.60
CA VAL A 271 -3.18 -27.43 -4.85
C VAL A 271 -3.84 -28.37 -5.85
N GLY A 272 -3.88 -29.67 -5.59
CA GLY A 272 -4.49 -30.65 -6.49
C GLY A 272 -3.76 -30.89 -7.83
N CYS A 273 -2.60 -30.27 -8.06
CA CYS A 273 -1.85 -30.38 -9.33
C CYS A 273 -0.73 -31.45 -9.35
N GLY A 274 -0.44 -32.09 -8.21
CA GLY A 274 0.73 -32.96 -8.04
C GLY A 274 2.07 -32.20 -7.98
N LYS A 275 3.16 -32.93 -7.66
CA LYS A 275 4.53 -32.38 -7.70
C LYS A 275 5.02 -32.33 -9.15
N PRO A 276 5.81 -31.32 -9.56
CA PRO A 276 6.39 -31.29 -10.90
C PRO A 276 7.25 -32.53 -11.12
N LEU A 277 7.27 -33.05 -12.34
CA LEU A 277 8.19 -34.13 -12.71
C LEU A 277 9.62 -33.64 -12.49
N ALA A 278 10.43 -34.41 -11.75
CA ALA A 278 11.84 -34.10 -11.57
C ALA A 278 12.55 -34.19 -12.93
N GLU A 279 13.39 -33.22 -13.25
CA GLU A 279 14.26 -33.33 -14.42
C GLU A 279 15.22 -34.51 -14.18
N ALA A 280 15.31 -35.44 -15.15
CA ALA A 280 16.45 -36.34 -15.21
C ALA A 280 17.69 -35.44 -15.29
N ARG A 281 18.55 -35.48 -14.27
CA ARG A 281 19.83 -34.77 -14.32
C ARG A 281 20.60 -35.34 -15.52
N PRO A 282 21.09 -34.51 -16.45
CA PRO A 282 22.02 -34.97 -17.48
C PRO A 282 23.29 -35.55 -16.84
#